data_AF-A0A5Q2P1G3-F1
#
_entry.id   AF-A0A5Q2P1G3-F1
#
_cell.length_a   1.000
_cell.length_b   1.000
_cell.length_c   1.000
_cell.angle_alpha   90.00
_cell.angle_beta   90.00
_cell.angle_gamma   90.00
#
_symmetry.space_group_name_H-M   'P 1'
#
loop_
_entity.id
_entity.type
_entity.pdbx_description
1 polymer ?
#
loop_
_entity_poly.entity_id
_entity_poly.type
_entity_poly.pdbx_seq_one_letter_code
_entity_poly.pdbx_strand_id
1 'polypeptide(L)'
;MAYHEQNPVLLEKETDYVFTKLLASLSTLFPEQLVGISIKPFLFSTSHLFSSTHKNKLFKWLDRLYQLDLPASDMDFGKLKIDFELWYYELGGDFIEFSYQKSYLMKPSEAAEALGISTVTLHKYIKQGLECLDNGSQNKIPKHAVELLKDPVYGVLMQLIGQKKKRLHQKPAERLGEIYKEIAEYQIRYGAATVHEAFAEYDGDEMDDPTDYYRWKDLTEEITEILKDTGGGK
;
A
#
# COMPACT_ATOMS: atom_id res chain seq x y z
N MET A 1 28.24 -18.96 -4.32
CA MET A 1 27.10 -18.13 -3.84
C MET A 1 26.14 -17.98 -5.01
N ALA A 2 24.86 -18.28 -4.83
CA ALA A 2 23.90 -18.60 -5.90
C ALA A 2 23.88 -17.65 -7.12
N TYR A 3 24.12 -16.35 -6.93
CA TYR A 3 24.25 -15.37 -8.01
C TYR A 3 25.45 -15.61 -8.94
N HIS A 4 26.59 -16.07 -8.42
CA HIS A 4 27.79 -16.38 -9.22
C HIS A 4 27.64 -17.69 -10.01
N GLU A 5 26.85 -18.63 -9.48
CA GLU A 5 26.59 -19.93 -10.09
C GLU A 5 25.35 -19.93 -10.99
N GLN A 6 24.64 -18.80 -11.09
CA GLN A 6 23.36 -18.64 -11.80
C GLN A 6 22.36 -19.79 -11.53
N ASN A 7 22.36 -20.32 -10.31
CA ASN A 7 21.54 -21.48 -9.96
C ASN A 7 20.19 -21.00 -9.38
N PRO A 8 19.07 -21.13 -10.13
CA PRO A 8 17.76 -20.62 -9.71
C PRO A 8 17.28 -21.30 -8.44
N VAL A 9 17.47 -22.62 -8.33
CA VAL A 9 17.01 -23.42 -7.20
C VAL A 9 17.74 -23.03 -5.91
N LEU A 10 19.04 -22.73 -6.00
CA LEU A 10 19.81 -22.30 -4.83
C LEU A 10 19.41 -20.89 -4.39
N LEU A 11 19.24 -19.96 -5.35
CA LEU A 11 18.85 -18.59 -5.05
C LEU A 11 17.43 -18.49 -4.47
N GLU A 12 16.52 -19.32 -4.97
CA GLU A 12 15.17 -19.47 -4.44
C GLU A 12 15.21 -19.93 -2.97
N LYS A 13 16.01 -20.96 -2.66
CA LYS A 13 16.18 -21.46 -1.29
C LYS A 13 16.81 -20.42 -0.34
N GLU A 14 17.82 -19.69 -0.80
CA GLU A 14 18.45 -18.61 -0.01
C GLU A 14 17.43 -17.48 0.26
N THR A 15 16.65 -17.12 -0.76
CA THR A 15 15.60 -16.09 -0.64
C THR A 15 14.50 -16.52 0.33
N ASP A 16 14.00 -17.75 0.20
CA ASP A 16 13.00 -18.34 1.09
C ASP A 16 13.48 -18.41 2.54
N TYR A 17 14.74 -18.82 2.74
CA TYR A 17 15.34 -18.85 4.06
C TYR A 17 15.35 -17.46 4.71
N VAL A 18 15.85 -16.44 4.01
CA VAL A 18 15.92 -15.07 4.55
C VAL A 18 14.52 -14.51 4.80
N PHE A 19 13.58 -14.73 3.86
CA PHE A 19 12.20 -14.32 3.98
C PHE A 19 11.52 -14.93 5.21
N THR A 20 11.63 -16.25 5.38
CA THR A 20 11.04 -16.98 6.51
C THR A 20 11.68 -16.58 7.84
N LYS A 21 12.99 -16.33 7.86
CA LYS A 21 13.68 -15.82 9.06
C LYS A 21 13.22 -14.41 9.44
N LEU A 22 13.02 -13.53 8.47
CA LEU A 22 12.47 -12.19 8.70
C LEU A 22 11.04 -12.26 9.24
N LEU A 23 10.20 -13.09 8.64
CA LEU A 23 8.82 -13.30 9.07
C LEU A 23 8.75 -13.78 10.54
N ALA A 24 9.58 -14.77 10.89
CA ALA A 24 9.66 -15.28 12.25
C ALA A 24 10.21 -14.22 13.23
N SER A 25 11.20 -13.44 12.79
CA SER A 25 11.80 -12.37 13.60
C SER A 25 10.80 -11.26 13.88
N LEU A 26 10.02 -10.83 12.88
CA LEU A 26 8.94 -9.84 13.06
C LEU A 26 7.95 -10.26 14.15
N SER A 27 7.52 -11.51 14.14
CA SER A 27 6.59 -12.02 15.17
C SER A 27 7.23 -12.11 16.56
N THR A 28 8.53 -12.40 16.63
CA THR A 28 9.24 -12.64 17.91
C THR A 28 9.69 -11.33 18.57
N LEU A 29 10.12 -10.36 17.77
CA LEU A 29 10.72 -9.11 18.23
C LEU A 29 9.70 -8.04 18.59
N PHE A 30 8.48 -8.16 18.07
CA PHE A 30 7.41 -7.17 18.24
C PHE A 30 6.13 -7.76 18.86
N PRO A 31 6.21 -8.48 20.00
CA PRO A 31 5.06 -9.14 20.61
C PRO A 31 4.02 -8.15 21.17
N GLU A 32 4.45 -6.93 21.51
CA GLU A 32 3.58 -5.85 22.00
C GLU A 32 2.80 -5.18 20.87
N GLN A 33 3.28 -5.30 19.62
CA GLN A 33 2.64 -4.76 18.43
C GLN A 33 1.79 -5.81 17.72
N LEU A 34 2.28 -7.04 17.58
CA LEU A 34 1.70 -8.08 16.75
C LEU A 34 1.10 -9.24 17.54
N VAL A 35 -0.04 -9.73 17.05
CA VAL A 35 -0.63 -11.02 17.42
C VAL A 35 -0.17 -12.10 16.44
N GLY A 36 0.00 -11.76 15.17
CA GLY A 36 0.44 -12.70 14.13
C GLY A 36 0.47 -12.09 12.74
N ILE A 37 0.98 -12.86 11.79
CA ILE A 37 1.11 -12.47 10.38
C ILE A 37 0.54 -13.61 9.52
N SER A 38 -0.41 -13.28 8.65
CA SER A 38 -1.06 -14.21 7.73
C SER A 38 -0.58 -13.94 6.31
N ILE A 39 -0.09 -14.97 5.63
CA ILE A 39 0.44 -14.87 4.26
C ILE A 39 -0.14 -16.01 3.41
N LYS A 40 -0.54 -15.71 2.18
CA LYS A 40 -0.85 -16.77 1.19
C LYS A 40 0.42 -17.34 0.58
N PRO A 41 0.49 -18.67 0.33
CA PRO A 41 1.58 -19.26 -0.44
C PRO A 41 1.70 -18.58 -1.81
N PHE A 42 2.92 -18.31 -2.22
CA PHE A 42 3.22 -17.71 -3.52
C PHE A 42 4.47 -18.37 -4.12
N LEU A 43 4.65 -18.24 -5.42
CA LEU A 43 5.85 -18.70 -6.12
C LEU A 43 6.73 -17.49 -6.41
N PHE A 44 8.03 -17.68 -6.28
CA PHE A 44 8.98 -16.62 -6.60
C PHE A 44 8.98 -16.32 -8.10
N SER A 45 8.90 -15.04 -8.43
CA SER A 45 9.12 -14.59 -9.81
C SER A 45 10.57 -14.83 -10.23
N THR A 46 10.81 -15.78 -11.13
CA THR A 46 12.16 -16.16 -11.60
C THR A 46 12.91 -14.99 -12.23
N SER A 47 12.22 -14.11 -12.97
CA SER A 47 12.81 -12.90 -13.55
C SER A 47 13.21 -11.87 -12.49
N HIS A 48 12.48 -11.81 -11.36
CA HIS A 48 12.82 -10.93 -10.25
C HIS A 48 14.00 -11.46 -9.42
N LEU A 49 14.07 -12.78 -9.18
CA LEU A 49 15.12 -13.39 -8.37
C LEU A 49 16.53 -13.04 -8.87
N PHE A 50 16.76 -13.06 -10.19
CA PHE A 50 18.07 -12.74 -10.76
C PHE A 50 18.34 -11.24 -10.95
N SER A 51 17.38 -10.38 -10.62
CA SER A 51 17.58 -8.94 -10.78
C SER A 51 18.64 -8.42 -9.81
N SER A 52 19.40 -7.40 -10.25
CA SER A 52 20.31 -6.65 -9.38
C SER A 52 19.57 -5.99 -8.22
N THR A 53 18.31 -5.61 -8.45
CA THR A 53 17.40 -5.09 -7.43
C THR A 53 17.18 -6.09 -6.30
N HIS A 54 16.81 -7.34 -6.62
CA HIS A 54 16.62 -8.39 -5.60
C HIS A 54 17.91 -8.67 -4.85
N LYS A 55 19.04 -8.77 -5.56
CA LYS A 55 20.35 -8.99 -4.94
C LYS A 55 20.64 -7.93 -3.87
N ASN A 56 20.50 -6.65 -4.22
CA ASN A 56 20.76 -5.55 -3.30
C ASN A 56 19.80 -5.56 -2.10
N LYS A 57 18.52 -5.91 -2.32
CA LYS A 57 17.54 -6.03 -1.24
C LYS A 57 17.85 -7.17 -0.29
N LEU A 58 18.27 -8.33 -0.81
CA LEU A 58 18.67 -9.47 0.00
C LEU A 58 19.84 -9.12 0.93
N PHE A 59 20.88 -8.46 0.40
CA PHE A 59 22.00 -8.00 1.22
C PHE A 59 21.59 -6.93 2.23
N LYS A 60 20.76 -5.96 1.83
CA LYS A 60 20.21 -4.95 2.75
C LYS A 60 19.44 -5.61 3.90
N TRP A 61 18.67 -6.65 3.63
CA TRP A 61 17.92 -7.39 4.63
C TRP A 61 18.82 -8.17 5.59
N LEU A 62 19.87 -8.80 5.08
CA LEU A 62 20.86 -9.50 5.91
C LEU A 62 21.59 -8.52 6.85
N ASP A 63 22.00 -7.35 6.34
CA ASP A 63 22.65 -6.32 7.16
C ASP A 63 21.70 -5.75 8.21
N ARG A 64 20.44 -5.47 7.83
CA ARG A 64 19.43 -4.94 8.75
C ARG A 64 19.06 -5.92 9.86
N LEU A 65 19.02 -7.23 9.58
CA LEU A 65 18.82 -8.26 10.60
C LEU A 65 19.94 -8.25 11.64
N TYR A 66 21.17 -7.99 11.22
CA TYR A 66 22.34 -7.97 12.10
C TYR A 66 22.37 -6.72 12.99
N GLN A 67 21.94 -5.57 12.45
CA GLN A 67 22.00 -4.27 13.12
C GLN A 67 20.73 -3.93 13.92
N LEU A 68 19.82 -4.89 14.11
CA LEU A 68 18.52 -4.60 14.71
C LEU A 68 18.64 -4.48 16.24
N ASP A 69 18.73 -3.25 16.73
CA ASP A 69 18.79 -2.95 18.16
C ASP A 69 17.40 -3.01 18.83
N LEU A 70 17.35 -3.63 20.02
CA LEU A 70 16.14 -3.72 20.85
C LEU A 70 16.31 -2.86 22.12
N PRO A 71 15.24 -2.18 22.59
CA PRO A 71 13.87 -2.20 22.07
C PRO A 71 13.70 -1.30 20.84
N ALA A 72 13.02 -1.81 19.81
CA ALA A 72 12.72 -1.06 18.60
C ALA A 72 11.50 -0.15 18.83
N SER A 73 11.56 1.09 18.30
CA SER A 73 10.45 2.04 18.39
C SER A 73 9.30 1.68 17.44
N ASP A 74 8.12 2.29 17.62
CA ASP A 74 6.99 2.15 16.69
C ASP A 74 7.39 2.58 15.25
N MET A 75 8.28 3.58 15.14
CA MET A 75 8.87 4.00 13.87
C MET A 75 9.72 2.88 13.25
N ASP A 76 10.62 2.26 14.03
CA ASP A 76 11.49 1.19 13.54
C ASP A 76 10.70 -0.04 13.12
N PHE A 77 9.72 -0.43 13.93
CA PHE A 77 8.76 -1.48 13.59
C PHE A 77 8.02 -1.16 12.28
N GLY A 78 7.46 0.05 12.17
CA GLY A 78 6.74 0.49 10.98
C GLY A 78 7.62 0.42 9.72
N LYS A 79 8.86 0.94 9.80
CA LYS A 79 9.80 0.90 8.68
C LYS A 79 10.13 -0.52 8.26
N LEU A 80 10.37 -1.39 9.23
CA LEU A 80 10.68 -2.80 8.99
C LEU A 80 9.51 -3.51 8.32
N LYS A 81 8.29 -3.28 8.82
CA LYS A 81 7.06 -3.82 8.24
C LYS A 81 6.87 -3.37 6.79
N ILE A 82 6.95 -2.07 6.52
CA ILE A 82 6.76 -1.51 5.18
C ILE A 82 7.78 -2.10 4.19
N ASP A 83 9.06 -2.12 4.57
CA ASP A 83 10.09 -2.70 3.70
C ASP A 83 9.82 -4.19 3.44
N PHE A 84 9.36 -4.94 4.45
CA PHE A 84 9.07 -6.37 4.33
C PHE A 84 7.89 -6.63 3.40
N GLU A 85 6.80 -5.87 3.55
CA GLU A 85 5.64 -5.96 2.65
C GLU A 85 6.00 -5.60 1.21
N LEU A 86 6.78 -4.54 0.98
CA LEU A 86 7.25 -4.18 -0.36
C LEU A 86 8.01 -5.35 -0.99
N TRP A 87 8.93 -5.95 -0.24
CA TRP A 87 9.70 -7.09 -0.74
C TRP A 87 8.81 -8.30 -1.01
N TYR A 88 7.88 -8.64 -0.12
CA TYR A 88 6.88 -9.70 -0.33
C TYR A 88 6.13 -9.52 -1.66
N TYR A 89 5.64 -8.31 -1.90
CA TYR A 89 4.88 -7.97 -3.09
C TYR A 89 5.71 -7.91 -4.38
N GLU A 90 7.03 -7.78 -4.30
CA GLU A 90 7.95 -7.86 -5.44
C GLU A 90 8.34 -9.31 -5.76
N LEU A 91 8.38 -10.16 -4.73
CA LEU A 91 8.66 -11.57 -4.89
C LEU A 91 7.52 -12.36 -5.55
N GLY A 92 6.34 -11.76 -5.68
CA GLY A 92 5.15 -12.36 -6.30
C GLY A 92 4.00 -12.62 -5.32
N GLY A 93 4.13 -12.16 -4.08
CA GLY A 93 3.06 -12.24 -3.10
C GLY A 93 1.84 -11.40 -3.48
N ASP A 94 0.65 -11.87 -3.12
CA ASP A 94 -0.63 -11.22 -3.40
C ASP A 94 -1.42 -10.84 -2.13
N PHE A 95 -1.15 -11.50 -1.00
CA PHE A 95 -1.87 -11.31 0.26
C PHE A 95 -0.97 -11.50 1.48
N ILE A 96 -0.77 -10.39 2.19
CA ILE A 96 -0.15 -10.36 3.52
C ILE A 96 -0.98 -9.47 4.46
N GLU A 97 -1.28 -10.01 5.63
CA GLU A 97 -2.06 -9.35 6.67
C GLU A 97 -1.34 -9.44 8.01
N PHE A 98 -1.26 -8.30 8.70
CA PHE A 98 -0.69 -8.20 10.04
C PHE A 98 -1.82 -8.02 11.04
N SER A 99 -1.91 -8.95 12.00
CA SER A 99 -2.83 -8.85 13.12
C SER A 99 -2.14 -8.15 14.28
N TYR A 100 -2.77 -7.11 14.83
CA TYR A 100 -2.18 -6.27 15.88
C TYR A 100 -2.78 -6.52 17.25
N GLN A 101 -1.97 -6.26 18.28
CA GLN A 101 -2.44 -6.20 19.66
C GLN A 101 -3.46 -5.08 19.82
N LYS A 102 -4.53 -5.32 20.59
CA LYS A 102 -5.58 -4.31 20.81
C LYS A 102 -5.04 -3.04 21.49
N SER A 103 -4.05 -3.19 22.38
CA SER A 103 -3.33 -2.11 23.06
C SER A 103 -2.46 -1.26 22.12
N TYR A 104 -2.15 -1.79 20.95
CA TYR A 104 -1.35 -1.15 19.92
C TYR A 104 -2.19 -0.38 18.88
N LEU A 105 -3.53 -0.48 18.97
CA LEU A 105 -4.45 0.19 18.07
C LEU A 105 -5.03 1.45 18.72
N MET A 106 -5.05 2.54 17.96
CA MET A 106 -5.61 3.83 18.32
C MET A 106 -6.99 4.05 17.67
N LYS A 107 -7.78 4.93 18.27
CA LYS A 107 -8.99 5.48 17.64
C LYS A 107 -8.62 6.51 16.57
N PRO A 108 -9.47 6.72 15.56
CA PRO A 108 -9.29 7.82 14.61
C PRO A 108 -9.15 9.20 15.27
N SER A 109 -9.89 9.47 16.35
CA SER A 109 -9.77 10.75 17.07
C SER A 109 -8.39 10.93 17.70
N GLU A 110 -7.85 9.88 18.31
CA GLU A 110 -6.53 9.88 18.97
C GLU A 110 -5.40 10.01 17.93
N ALA A 111 -5.54 9.32 16.78
CA ALA A 111 -4.58 9.43 15.69
C ALA A 111 -4.59 10.82 15.04
N ALA A 112 -5.76 11.44 14.87
CA ALA A 112 -5.87 12.80 14.33
C ALA A 112 -5.24 13.83 15.29
N GLU A 113 -5.47 13.68 16.59
CA GLU A 113 -4.84 14.50 17.63
C GLU A 113 -3.31 14.36 17.63
N ALA A 114 -2.80 13.13 17.58
CA ALA A 114 -1.36 12.85 17.54
C ALA A 114 -0.65 13.40 16.29
N LEU A 115 -1.40 13.62 15.20
CA LEU A 115 -0.93 14.24 13.96
C LEU A 115 -1.15 15.76 13.91
N GLY A 116 -1.91 16.33 14.86
CA GLY A 116 -2.30 17.74 14.83
C GLY A 116 -3.22 18.09 13.65
N ILE A 117 -4.04 17.14 13.18
CA ILE A 117 -4.93 17.32 12.03
C ILE A 117 -6.40 17.09 12.40
N SER A 118 -7.31 17.50 11.51
CA SER A 118 -8.72 17.18 11.66
C SER A 118 -8.99 15.69 11.37
N THR A 119 -10.06 15.15 11.96
CA THR A 119 -10.53 13.79 11.63
C THR A 119 -10.89 13.66 10.15
N VAL A 120 -11.38 14.72 9.50
CA VAL A 120 -11.67 14.73 8.05
C VAL A 120 -10.38 14.53 7.25
N THR A 121 -9.30 15.23 7.62
CA THR A 121 -7.98 15.07 7.01
C THR A 121 -7.46 13.64 7.20
N LEU A 122 -7.61 13.07 8.40
CA LEU A 122 -7.22 11.69 8.67
C LEU A 122 -7.97 10.70 7.77
N HIS A 123 -9.29 10.87 7.59
CA HIS A 123 -10.06 10.02 6.67
C HIS A 123 -9.55 10.12 5.23
N LYS A 124 -9.08 11.30 4.82
CA LYS A 124 -8.43 11.47 3.50
C LYS A 124 -7.14 10.64 3.41
N TYR A 125 -6.32 10.64 4.46
CA TYR A 125 -5.12 9.79 4.50
C TYR A 125 -5.43 8.29 4.51
N ILE A 126 -6.47 7.85 5.22
CA ILE A 126 -6.93 6.45 5.19
C ILE A 126 -7.32 6.05 3.76
N LYS A 127 -8.10 6.89 3.06
CA LYS A 127 -8.43 6.66 1.64
C LYS A 127 -7.18 6.61 0.75
N GLN A 128 -6.15 7.39 1.07
CA GLN A 128 -4.88 7.42 0.35
C GLN A 128 -3.95 6.26 0.69
N GLY A 129 -4.28 5.42 1.68
CA GLY A 129 -3.51 4.22 2.02
C GLY A 129 -2.79 4.29 3.37
N LEU A 130 -3.14 5.24 4.25
CA LEU A 130 -2.81 5.12 5.67
C LEU A 130 -3.46 3.85 6.23
N GLU A 131 -2.65 3.04 6.89
CA GLU A 131 -3.09 1.74 7.40
C GLU A 131 -4.20 1.88 8.46
N CYS A 132 -5.33 1.24 8.18
CA CYS A 132 -6.51 1.21 9.04
C CYS A 132 -7.18 -0.15 8.92
N LEU A 133 -7.46 -0.78 10.06
CA LEU A 133 -8.14 -2.07 10.13
C LEU A 133 -9.64 -1.91 9.88
N ASP A 134 -10.23 -2.87 9.18
CA ASP A 134 -11.68 -3.01 9.06
C ASP A 134 -12.16 -4.15 9.98
N ASN A 135 -12.21 -3.87 11.28
CA ASN A 135 -12.47 -4.86 12.33
C ASN A 135 -13.74 -4.56 13.14
N GLY A 136 -14.58 -3.62 12.67
CA GLY A 136 -15.77 -3.14 13.39
C GLY A 136 -15.50 -2.44 14.73
N SER A 137 -14.23 -2.28 15.13
CA SER A 137 -13.82 -1.64 16.38
C SER A 137 -13.57 -0.14 16.17
N GLN A 138 -13.70 0.62 17.26
CA GLN A 138 -13.26 2.01 17.30
C GLN A 138 -11.73 2.12 17.27
N ASN A 139 -11.02 1.12 17.79
CA ASN A 139 -9.55 1.04 17.74
C ASN A 139 -9.13 0.29 16.48
N LYS A 140 -8.59 1.03 15.52
CA LYS A 140 -8.34 0.51 14.16
C LYS A 140 -7.10 1.07 13.47
N ILE A 141 -6.39 2.03 14.05
CA ILE A 141 -5.18 2.60 13.45
C ILE A 141 -3.97 2.14 14.27
N PRO A 142 -3.06 1.33 13.69
CA PRO A 142 -1.81 0.96 14.38
C PRO A 142 -0.96 2.20 14.69
N LYS A 143 -0.30 2.24 15.86
CA LYS A 143 0.52 3.40 16.26
C LYS A 143 1.63 3.73 15.26
N HIS A 144 2.32 2.73 14.69
CA HIS A 144 3.35 2.99 13.67
C HIS A 144 2.80 3.73 12.46
N ALA A 145 1.54 3.50 12.06
CA ALA A 145 0.98 4.17 10.88
C ALA A 145 0.92 5.68 11.08
N VAL A 146 0.64 6.12 12.30
CA VAL A 146 0.63 7.53 12.72
C VAL A 146 2.05 8.10 12.68
N GLU A 147 3.03 7.38 13.22
CA GLU A 147 4.42 7.80 13.22
C GLU A 147 5.03 7.85 11.81
N LEU A 148 4.79 6.83 10.99
CA LEU A 148 5.27 6.75 9.62
C LEU A 148 4.73 7.87 8.73
N LEU A 149 3.53 8.38 8.99
CA LEU A 149 2.97 9.48 8.21
C LEU A 149 3.76 10.79 8.40
N LYS A 150 4.50 10.91 9.51
CA LYS A 150 5.42 12.03 9.77
C LYS A 150 6.75 11.86 9.02
N ASP A 151 7.07 10.64 8.59
CA ASP A 151 8.25 10.34 7.77
C ASP A 151 7.89 10.49 6.28
N PRO A 152 8.51 11.42 5.54
CA PRO A 152 8.12 11.70 4.15
C PRO A 152 8.36 10.52 3.20
N VAL A 153 9.32 9.65 3.50
CA VAL A 153 9.61 8.49 2.66
C VAL A 153 8.64 7.36 3.00
N TYR A 154 8.57 6.99 4.28
CA TYR A 154 7.78 5.84 4.70
C TYR A 154 6.28 6.10 4.70
N GLY A 155 5.84 7.35 4.87
CA GLY A 155 4.45 7.74 4.65
C GLY A 155 3.99 7.47 3.22
N VAL A 156 4.82 7.82 2.23
CA VAL A 156 4.54 7.55 0.81
C VAL A 156 4.58 6.05 0.51
N LEU A 157 5.55 5.32 1.04
CA LEU A 157 5.65 3.87 0.85
C LEU A 157 4.46 3.12 1.48
N MET A 158 3.99 3.55 2.64
CA MET A 158 2.79 3.02 3.27
C MET A 158 1.55 3.24 2.39
N GLN A 159 1.37 4.46 1.87
CA GLN A 159 0.29 4.76 0.94
C GLN A 159 0.38 3.90 -0.33
N LEU A 160 1.59 3.72 -0.88
CA LEU A 160 1.82 2.86 -2.04
C LEU A 160 1.38 1.41 -1.78
N ILE A 161 1.72 0.84 -0.62
CA ILE A 161 1.26 -0.50 -0.22
C ILE A 161 -0.26 -0.54 -0.10
N GLY A 162 -0.86 0.45 0.56
CA GLY A 162 -2.32 0.55 0.70
C GLY A 162 -3.03 0.54 -0.65
N GLN A 163 -2.54 1.34 -1.61
CA GLN A 163 -3.08 1.35 -2.97
C GLN A 163 -2.82 0.04 -3.73
N LYS A 164 -1.67 -0.60 -3.53
CA LYS A 164 -1.37 -1.91 -4.15
C LYS A 164 -2.33 -2.99 -3.64
N LYS A 165 -2.55 -3.06 -2.32
CA LYS A 165 -3.54 -3.97 -1.69
C LYS A 165 -4.94 -3.75 -2.25
N LYS A 166 -5.35 -2.49 -2.33
CA LYS A 166 -6.65 -2.12 -2.90
C LYS A 166 -6.78 -2.64 -4.34
N ARG A 167 -5.82 -2.36 -5.22
CA ARG A 167 -5.87 -2.84 -6.62
C ARG A 167 -5.89 -4.36 -6.75
N LEU A 168 -5.20 -5.09 -5.88
CA LEU A 168 -5.16 -6.56 -5.92
C LEU A 168 -6.49 -7.21 -5.50
N HIS A 169 -7.30 -6.53 -4.69
CA HIS A 169 -8.51 -7.12 -4.10
C HIS A 169 -9.82 -6.41 -4.48
N GLN A 170 -9.75 -5.25 -5.10
CA GLN A 170 -10.91 -4.47 -5.50
C GLN A 170 -11.63 -5.14 -6.67
N LYS A 171 -12.93 -5.37 -6.51
CA LYS A 171 -13.76 -5.86 -7.62
C LYS A 171 -14.02 -4.75 -8.63
N PRO A 172 -14.19 -5.07 -9.93
CA PRO A 172 -14.58 -4.10 -10.95
C PRO A 172 -15.79 -3.24 -10.56
N ALA A 173 -16.84 -3.85 -10.00
CA ALA A 173 -18.03 -3.13 -9.55
C ALA A 173 -17.76 -2.17 -8.38
N GLU A 174 -16.85 -2.53 -7.47
CA GLU A 174 -16.44 -1.66 -6.36
C GLU A 174 -15.65 -0.46 -6.89
N ARG A 175 -14.76 -0.67 -7.87
CA ARG A 175 -14.02 0.42 -8.51
C ARG A 175 -14.95 1.37 -9.25
N LEU A 176 -15.90 0.85 -10.03
CA LEU A 176 -16.93 1.68 -10.69
C LEU A 176 -17.70 2.53 -9.68
N GLY A 177 -18.10 1.95 -8.54
CA GLY A 177 -18.78 2.68 -7.48
C GLY A 177 -17.95 3.83 -6.87
N GLU A 178 -16.63 3.70 -6.82
CA GLU A 178 -15.73 4.78 -6.40
C GLU A 178 -15.59 5.85 -7.48
N ILE A 179 -15.35 5.45 -8.73
CA ILE A 179 -15.23 6.38 -9.85
C ILE A 179 -16.48 7.24 -9.98
N TYR A 180 -17.69 6.66 -9.85
CA TYR A 180 -18.92 7.44 -9.90
C TYR A 180 -19.04 8.45 -8.75
N LYS A 181 -18.51 8.14 -7.56
CA LYS A 181 -18.46 9.12 -6.45
C LYS A 181 -17.46 10.24 -6.74
N GLU A 182 -16.28 9.92 -7.26
CA GLU A 182 -15.27 10.90 -7.64
C GLU A 182 -15.78 11.83 -8.76
N ILE A 183 -16.45 11.27 -9.77
CA ILE A 183 -17.12 12.04 -10.83
C ILE A 183 -18.22 12.94 -10.25
N ALA A 184 -19.04 12.43 -9.32
CA ALA A 184 -20.07 13.24 -8.69
C ALA A 184 -19.49 14.43 -7.90
N GLU A 185 -18.32 14.27 -7.27
CA GLU A 185 -17.62 15.39 -6.62
C GLU A 185 -17.21 16.47 -7.63
N TYR A 186 -16.76 16.10 -8.82
CA TYR A 186 -16.49 17.06 -9.91
C TYR A 186 -17.76 17.70 -10.46
N GLN A 187 -18.81 16.92 -10.69
CA GLN A 187 -20.11 17.43 -11.16
C GLN A 187 -20.67 18.49 -10.20
N ILE A 188 -20.57 18.24 -8.89
CA ILE A 188 -20.97 19.21 -7.85
C ILE A 188 -20.06 20.44 -7.87
N ARG A 189 -18.73 20.24 -7.97
CA ARG A 189 -17.75 21.34 -7.95
C ARG A 189 -17.92 22.30 -9.13
N TYR A 190 -18.16 21.75 -10.32
CA TYR A 190 -18.21 22.51 -11.57
C TYR A 190 -19.64 22.80 -12.06
N GLY A 191 -20.67 22.21 -11.45
CA GLY A 191 -22.06 22.39 -11.85
C GLY A 191 -22.39 21.85 -13.23
N ALA A 192 -21.60 20.90 -13.73
CA ALA A 192 -21.71 20.33 -15.08
C ALA A 192 -21.92 18.81 -15.01
N ALA A 193 -22.59 18.22 -16.00
CA ALA A 193 -22.82 16.77 -16.02
C ALA A 193 -21.62 16.01 -16.59
N THR A 194 -20.88 16.63 -17.51
CA THR A 194 -19.74 16.01 -18.20
C THR A 194 -18.49 16.88 -18.17
N VAL A 195 -17.31 16.26 -18.33
CA VAL A 195 -16.03 16.97 -18.45
C VAL A 195 -16.03 17.94 -19.65
N HIS A 196 -16.65 17.56 -20.77
CA HIS A 196 -16.75 18.41 -21.95
C HIS A 196 -17.62 19.64 -21.72
N GLU A 197 -18.69 19.54 -20.91
CA GLU A 197 -19.48 20.70 -20.52
C GLU A 197 -18.73 21.61 -19.55
N ALA A 198 -18.04 21.02 -18.57
CA ALA A 198 -17.29 21.77 -17.54
C ALA A 198 -16.12 22.57 -18.13
N PHE A 199 -15.50 22.06 -19.20
CA PHE A 199 -14.31 22.61 -19.82
C PHE A 199 -14.49 22.90 -21.32
N ALA A 200 -15.72 23.24 -21.74
CA ALA A 200 -16.09 23.38 -23.16
C ALA A 200 -15.22 24.37 -23.96
N GLU A 201 -14.60 25.34 -23.28
CA GLU A 201 -13.74 26.37 -23.88
C GLU A 201 -12.25 25.97 -23.94
N TYR A 202 -11.88 24.77 -23.48
CA TYR A 202 -10.48 24.36 -23.30
C TYR A 202 -10.23 22.93 -23.78
N ASP A 203 -9.06 22.66 -24.37
CA ASP A 203 -8.63 21.32 -24.78
C ASP A 203 -7.63 20.65 -23.80
N GLY A 204 -7.29 21.34 -22.71
CA GLY A 204 -6.34 20.92 -21.68
C GLY A 204 -4.99 21.64 -21.75
N ASP A 205 -4.53 22.07 -22.92
CA ASP A 205 -3.18 22.66 -23.09
C ASP A 205 -3.14 24.17 -22.79
N GLU A 206 -4.28 24.86 -22.89
CA GLU A 206 -4.39 26.31 -22.66
C GLU A 206 -4.81 26.68 -21.21
N MET A 207 -4.91 25.70 -20.31
CA MET A 207 -5.32 25.95 -18.92
C MET A 207 -4.13 26.16 -17.99
N ASP A 208 -4.23 27.14 -17.08
CA ASP A 208 -3.23 27.37 -16.03
C ASP A 208 -3.09 26.17 -15.06
N ASP A 209 -4.17 25.42 -14.83
CA ASP A 209 -4.17 24.16 -14.06
C ASP A 209 -5.15 23.15 -14.67
N PRO A 210 -4.69 22.25 -15.56
CA PRO A 210 -5.53 21.25 -16.20
C PRO A 210 -5.73 19.99 -15.35
N THR A 211 -5.30 19.98 -14.08
CA THR A 211 -5.30 18.77 -13.23
C THR A 211 -6.68 18.12 -13.13
N ASP A 212 -7.71 18.91 -12.86
CA ASP A 212 -9.08 18.40 -12.69
C ASP A 212 -9.70 17.97 -14.03
N TYR A 213 -9.33 18.61 -15.15
CA TYR A 213 -9.73 18.21 -16.50
C TYR A 213 -9.22 16.79 -16.82
N TYR A 214 -7.90 16.58 -16.72
CA TYR A 214 -7.30 15.28 -17.03
C TYR A 214 -7.81 14.19 -16.09
N ARG A 215 -7.91 14.48 -14.78
CA ARG A 215 -8.42 13.50 -13.81
C ARG A 215 -9.85 13.08 -14.13
N TRP A 216 -10.75 14.01 -14.45
CA TRP A 216 -12.13 13.65 -14.76
C TRP A 216 -12.22 12.89 -16.10
N LYS A 217 -11.40 13.27 -17.09
CA LYS A 217 -11.29 12.55 -18.35
C LYS A 217 -10.81 11.11 -18.14
N ASP A 218 -9.71 10.92 -17.42
CA ASP A 218 -9.12 9.62 -17.09
C ASP A 218 -10.13 8.70 -16.37
N LEU A 219 -10.90 9.25 -15.42
CA LEU A 219 -11.95 8.50 -14.73
C LEU A 219 -13.06 8.02 -15.68
N THR A 220 -13.39 8.81 -16.69
CA THR A 220 -14.42 8.47 -17.69
C THR A 220 -13.89 7.39 -18.66
N GLU A 221 -12.61 7.47 -19.03
CA GLU A 221 -11.93 6.45 -19.82
C GLU A 221 -11.84 5.13 -19.04
N GLU A 222 -11.46 5.18 -17.76
CA GLU A 222 -11.38 4.01 -16.88
C GLU A 222 -12.73 3.28 -16.74
N ILE A 223 -13.87 4.00 -16.65
CA ILE A 223 -15.20 3.37 -16.70
C ILE A 223 -15.36 2.54 -17.97
N THR A 224 -14.98 3.10 -19.11
CA THR A 224 -15.13 2.45 -20.42
C THR A 224 -14.27 1.19 -20.50
N GLU A 225 -13.04 1.24 -20.00
CA GLU A 225 -12.14 0.09 -19.90
C GLU A 225 -12.72 -1.01 -19.01
N ILE A 226 -13.13 -0.66 -17.78
CA ILE A 226 -13.71 -1.63 -16.84
C ILE A 226 -14.96 -2.30 -17.41
N LEU A 227 -15.85 -1.53 -18.05
CA LEU A 227 -17.07 -2.06 -18.67
C LEU A 227 -16.75 -2.95 -19.87
N LYS A 228 -15.73 -2.63 -20.67
CA LYS A 228 -15.28 -3.45 -21.79
C LYS A 228 -14.70 -4.78 -21.30
N ASP A 229 -13.86 -4.74 -20.28
CA ASP A 229 -13.23 -5.93 -19.71
C ASP A 229 -14.26 -6.84 -18.99
N THR A 230 -15.29 -6.24 -18.37
CA THR A 230 -16.35 -6.98 -17.68
C THR A 230 -17.44 -7.48 -18.63
N GLY A 231 -17.73 -6.74 -19.71
CA GLY A 231 -18.75 -7.05 -20.71
C GLY A 231 -18.26 -7.88 -21.90
N GLY A 232 -16.95 -8.00 -22.09
CA GLY A 232 -16.29 -8.72 -23.20
C GLY A 232 -16.14 -10.23 -23.03
N GLY A 233 -16.73 -10.82 -22.00
CA GLY A 233 -16.83 -12.27 -21.84
C GLY A 233 -17.89 -12.89 -22.76
N LYS A 234 -17.58 -13.02 -24.05
CA LYS A 234 -18.16 -14.02 -24.97
C LYS A 234 -17.08 -14.66 -25.81
#